data_AF-A0A094X5H0-F1
#
_entry.id   AF-A0A094X5H0-F1
#
_cell.length_a   1.000
_cell.length_b   1.000
_cell.length_c   1.000
_cell.angle_alpha   90.00
_cell.angle_beta   90.00
_cell.angle_gamma   90.00
#
_symmetry.space_group_name_H-M   'P 1'
#
loop_
_entity.id
_entity.type
_entity.pdbx_description
1 polymer ?
#
loop_
_entity_poly.entity_id
_entity_poly.type
_entity_poly.pdbx_seq_one_letter_code
_entity_poly.pdbx_strand_id
1 'polypeptide(L)' 'MSKFHVGRTTENQVIEALGNPTSTVPTPDGTTIVYDQKHILTLTAITLTKEVQETFEFDKKGILRKMTRHRIS' A
#
# COMPACT_ATOMS: atom_id res chain seq x y z
N MET A 1 8.16 13.21 3.84
CA MET A 1 7.08 13.59 2.91
C MET A 1 6.34 12.31 2.52
N SER A 2 5.02 12.22 2.73
CA SER A 2 4.24 11.12 2.16
C SER A 2 4.34 11.22 0.63
N LYS A 3 4.82 10.17 -0.06
CA LYS A 3 4.97 10.17 -1.53
C LYS A 3 3.62 10.30 -2.25
N PHE A 4 2.51 10.04 -1.58
CA PHE A 4 1.17 10.01 -2.16
C PHE A 4 0.24 11.00 -1.47
N HIS A 5 -0.63 11.61 -2.26
CA HIS A 5 -1.56 12.67 -1.85
C HIS A 5 -2.99 12.30 -2.25
N VAL A 6 -3.87 12.26 -1.26
CA VAL A 6 -5.31 12.07 -1.45
C VAL A 6 -5.87 13.18 -2.35
N GLY A 7 -6.73 12.81 -3.29
CA GLY A 7 -7.37 13.69 -4.27
C GLY A 7 -6.49 14.07 -5.45
N ARG A 8 -5.24 13.57 -5.52
CA ARG A 8 -4.31 13.88 -6.63
C ARG A 8 -3.60 12.66 -7.19
N THR A 9 -3.13 11.78 -6.32
CA THR A 9 -2.37 10.60 -6.73
C THR A 9 -3.27 9.62 -7.46
N THR A 10 -2.81 9.10 -8.60
CA THR A 10 -3.53 8.08 -9.37
C THR A 10 -3.09 6.67 -9.00
N GLU A 11 -3.92 5.68 -9.33
CA GLU A 11 -3.60 4.26 -9.19
C GLU A 11 -2.25 3.91 -9.83
N ASN A 12 -2.05 4.33 -11.09
CA ASN A 12 -0.80 4.09 -11.82
C ASN A 12 0.42 4.68 -11.13
N GLN A 13 0.32 5.88 -10.55
CA GLN A 13 1.44 6.49 -9.82
C GLN A 13 1.82 5.71 -8.56
N VAL A 14 0.86 5.06 -7.90
CA VAL A 14 1.14 4.18 -6.76
C VAL A 14 1.82 2.90 -7.24
N ILE A 15 1.32 2.28 -8.30
CA ILE A 15 1.89 1.06 -8.88
C ILE A 15 3.30 1.30 -9.43
N GLU A 16 3.54 2.42 -10.12
CA GLU A 16 4.88 2.78 -10.60
C GLU A 16 5.87 3.00 -9.45
N ALA A 17 5.41 3.53 -8.33
CA ALA A 17 6.27 3.85 -7.19
C ALA A 17 6.54 2.66 -6.25
N LEU A 18 5.57 1.73 -6.11
CA LEU A 18 5.66 0.60 -5.18
C LEU A 18 5.80 -0.75 -5.88
N GLY A 19 5.61 -0.80 -7.19
CA GLY A 19 5.53 -2.02 -7.97
C GLY A 19 4.17 -2.71 -7.89
N ASN A 20 4.16 -3.98 -8.26
CA ASN A 20 2.94 -4.78 -8.29
C ASN A 20 2.36 -4.96 -6.88
N PRO A 21 1.04 -4.75 -6.70
CA PRO A 21 0.42 -4.96 -5.42
C PRO A 21 0.30 -6.43 -5.06
N THR A 22 0.17 -6.68 -3.76
CA THR A 22 -0.15 -8.02 -3.24
C THR A 22 -1.56 -8.43 -3.66
N SER A 23 -2.50 -7.48 -3.63
CA SER A 23 -3.88 -7.73 -4.06
C SER A 23 -4.55 -6.44 -4.56
N THR A 24 -5.48 -6.61 -5.50
CA THR A 24 -6.35 -5.56 -6.00
C THR A 24 -7.80 -6.02 -5.87
N VAL A 25 -8.60 -5.23 -5.16
CA VAL A 25 -9.99 -5.52 -4.83
C VAL A 25 -10.89 -4.48 -5.49
N PRO A 26 -11.67 -4.84 -6.52
CA PRO A 26 -12.68 -3.95 -7.07
C PRO A 26 -13.78 -3.71 -6.03
N THR A 27 -14.22 -2.47 -5.90
CA THR A 27 -15.31 -2.06 -5.00
C THR A 27 -16.39 -1.31 -5.79
N PRO A 28 -17.62 -1.17 -5.27
CA PRO A 28 -18.66 -0.38 -5.93
C PRO A 28 -18.26 1.09 -6.18
N ASP A 29 -17.31 1.61 -5.40
CA ASP A 29 -16.87 3.01 -5.41
C ASP A 29 -15.55 3.25 -6.15
N GLY A 30 -14.91 2.20 -6.65
CA GLY A 30 -13.61 2.25 -7.34
C GLY A 30 -12.78 1.01 -7.04
N THR A 31 -11.51 1.20 -6.69
CA THR A 31 -10.55 0.10 -6.54
C THR A 31 -9.81 0.24 -5.22
N THR A 32 -9.61 -0.85 -4.49
CA THR A 32 -8.71 -0.89 -3.33
C THR A 32 -7.49 -1.73 -3.68
N ILE A 33 -6.31 -1.17 -3.48
CA ILE A 33 -5.04 -1.87 -3.67
C ILE A 33 -4.39 -2.13 -2.30
N VAL A 34 -3.81 -3.31 -2.14
CA VAL A 34 -3.16 -3.77 -0.92
C VAL A 34 -1.70 -4.14 -1.19
N TYR A 35 -0.81 -3.65 -0.34
CA TYR A 35 0.61 -3.99 -0.32
C TYR A 35 0.99 -4.57 1.05
N ASP A 36 1.38 -5.83 1.07
CA ASP A 36 1.94 -6.49 2.25
C ASP A 36 3.47 -6.52 2.14
N GLN A 37 4.13 -5.77 3.00
CA GLN A 37 5.58 -5.63 3.06
C GLN A 37 6.12 -6.40 4.27
N LYS A 38 6.98 -7.39 4.00
CA LYS A 38 7.71 -8.13 5.03
C LYS A 38 9.16 -7.66 5.08
N HIS A 39 9.53 -7.04 6.19
CA HIS A 39 10.90 -6.64 6.48
C HIS A 39 11.51 -7.66 7.45
N ILE A 40 12.52 -8.39 6.98
CA ILE A 40 13.31 -9.31 7.79
C ILE A 40 14.64 -8.63 8.09
N LEU A 41 14.90 -8.37 9.36
CA LEU A 41 16.18 -7.84 9.84
C LEU A 41 16.88 -8.93 10.65
N THR A 42 18.03 -9.40 10.16
CA THR A 42 18.85 -10.40 10.84
C THR A 42 20.07 -9.72 11.46
N LEU A 43 20.17 -9.78 12.79
CA LEU A 43 21.29 -9.21 13.57
C LEU A 43 21.92 -10.32 14.39
N THR A 44 23.06 -10.86 13.94
CA THR A 44 24.04 -11.78 14.56
C THR A 44 23.56 -13.01 15.36
N ALA A 45 22.39 -12.97 16.02
CA ALA A 45 21.66 -14.08 16.63
C ALA A 45 20.13 -13.83 16.79
N ILE A 46 19.60 -12.67 16.34
CA ILE A 46 18.19 -12.28 16.46
C ILE A 46 17.61 -12.03 15.07
N THR A 47 16.46 -12.63 14.81
CA THR A 47 15.64 -12.33 13.63
C THR A 47 14.45 -11.46 14.07
N LEU A 48 14.38 -10.23 13.57
CA LEU A 48 13.23 -9.35 13.71
C LEU A 48 12.44 -9.36 12.40
N THR A 49 11.20 -9.82 12.47
CA THR A 49 10.23 -9.72 11.38
C THR A 49 9.28 -8.56 11.67
N LYS A 50 9.20 -7.62 10.74
CA LYS A 50 8.19 -6.56 10.76
C LYS A 50 7.32 -6.71 9.52
N GLU A 51 6.02 -6.87 9.75
CA GLU A 51 5.05 -6.94 8.67
C GLU A 51 4.23 -5.64 8.68
N VAL A 52 4.12 -5.03 7.51
CA VAL A 52 3.36 -3.79 7.28
C VAL A 52 2.41 -4.02 6.14
N GLN A 53 1.14 -3.70 6.34
CA GLN A 53 0.15 -3.65 5.29
C GLN A 53 -0.18 -2.20 4.97
N GLU A 54 -0.14 -1.85 3.69
CA GLU A 54 -0.59 -0.57 3.17
C GLU A 54 -1.80 -0.77 2.27
N THR A 55 -2.86 -0.01 2.49
CA THR A 55 -4.08 -0.02 1.68
C THR A 55 -4.30 1.34 1.04
N PHE A 56 -4.64 1.33 -0.25
CA PHE A 56 -4.91 2.50 -1.06
C PHE A 56 -6.29 2.35 -1.69
N GLU A 57 -7.23 3.21 -1.30
CA GLU A 57 -8.58 3.22 -1.84
C GLU A 57 -8.68 4.32 -2.91
N PHE A 58 -9.02 3.95 -4.13
CA PHE A 58 -9.18 4.84 -5.29
C PHE A 58 -10.66 4.96 -5.65
N ASP A 59 -11.05 6.13 -6.15
CA ASP A 59 -12.37 6.34 -6.72
C ASP A 59 -12.52 5.70 -8.11
N LYS A 60 -13.72 5.77 -8.69
CA LYS A 60 -14.00 5.28 -10.06
C LYS A 60 -13.17 5.92 -11.16
N LYS A 61 -12.53 7.07 -10.89
CA LYS A 61 -11.63 7.77 -11.82
C LYS A 61 -10.17 7.38 -11.59
N GLY A 62 -9.88 6.46 -10.66
CA GLY A 62 -8.55 6.02 -10.31
C GLY A 62 -7.78 7.02 -9.44
N ILE A 63 -8.47 7.93 -8.75
CA ILE A 63 -7.86 8.93 -7.87
C ILE A 63 -7.91 8.47 -6.41
N LEU A 64 -6.78 8.57 -5.72
CA LEU A 64 -6.60 8.13 -4.34
C LEU A 64 -7.54 8.92 -3.41
N ARG A 65 -8.42 8.21 -2.70
CA ARG A 65 -9.33 8.77 -1.69
C ARG A 65 -8.80 8.58 -0.27
N LYS A 66 -8.13 7.47 0.00
CA LYS A 66 -7.68 7.12 1.34
C LYS A 66 -6.47 6.20 1.28
N MET A 67 -5.56 6.41 2.22
CA MET A 67 -4.39 5.56 2.42
C MET A 67 -4.32 5.16 3.88
N THR A 68 -4.13 3.88 4.15
CA THR A 68 -3.97 3.37 5.51
C THR A 68 -2.73 2.50 5.58
N ARG A 69 -1.98 2.62 6.68
CA ARG A 69 -0.79 1.80 6.94
C ARG A 69 -0.92 1.17 8.31
N HIS A 70 -0.93 -0.16 8.35
CA HIS A 70 -1.02 -0.95 9.57
C HIS A 70 0.24 -1.77 9.77
N ARG A 71 0.74 -1.81 11.01
CA ARG A 71 1.72 -2.81 11.42
C ARG A 71 0.94 -4.05 11.83
N ILE A 72 1.29 -5.20 11.27
CA ILE A 72 0.58 -6.47 11.47
C ILE A 72 1.33 -7.44 12.41
N SER A 73 2.43 -6.97 13.03
CA SER A 73 3.32 -7.75 13.92
C SER A 73 3.74 -6.99 15.18
#